data_AF-A0A932L8S5-F1
#
_entry.id   AF-A0A932L8S5-F1
#
_cell.length_a   1.000
_cell.length_b   1.000
_cell.length_c   1.000
_cell.angle_alpha   90.00
_cell.angle_beta   90.00
_cell.angle_gamma   90.00
#
_symmetry.space_group_name_H-M   'P 1'
#
loop_
_entity.id
_entity.type
_entity.pdbx_description
1 polymer ?
#
loop_
_entity_poly.entity_id
_entity_poly.type
_entity_poly.pdbx_seq_one_letter_code
_entity_poly.pdbx_strand_id
1 'polypeptide(L)'
;MTRRLRTSRRDPRPAIALLVETSNQYSRQLLRGIRDYLREQGPWALHLTEQGRGHVVPPWLRNWSGDGIIARIENRDIERAVRAVGVPTINVSASGLAP
;
A
#
# COMPACT_ATOMS: atom_id res chain seq x y z
N MET A 1 -34.17 -11.08 25.03
CA MET A 1 -33.51 -11.53 23.78
C MET A 1 -32.48 -10.47 23.38
N THR A 2 -31.24 -10.61 23.82
CA THR A 2 -30.20 -9.58 23.63
C THR A 2 -29.24 -10.06 22.55
N ARG A 3 -29.37 -9.47 21.36
CA ARG A 3 -28.54 -9.72 20.18
C ARG A 3 -27.10 -9.34 20.51
N ARG A 4 -26.23 -10.34 20.71
CA ARG A 4 -24.77 -10.14 20.79
C ARG A 4 -24.32 -9.45 19.50
N LEU A 5 -23.83 -8.22 19.61
CA LEU A 5 -23.07 -7.56 18.55
C LEU A 5 -21.83 -8.42 18.30
N ARG A 6 -21.83 -9.18 17.20
CA ARG A 6 -20.64 -9.83 16.67
C ARG A 6 -19.61 -8.73 16.42
N THR A 7 -18.64 -8.58 17.31
CA THR A 7 -17.40 -7.86 17.04
C THR A 7 -16.83 -8.43 15.75
N SER A 8 -16.74 -7.64 14.69
CA SER A 8 -16.10 -8.06 13.46
C SER A 8 -14.65 -8.44 13.82
N ARG A 9 -14.31 -9.72 13.69
CA ARG A 9 -12.90 -10.12 13.71
C ARG A 9 -12.26 -9.36 12.55
N ARG A 10 -11.30 -8.46 12.83
CA ARG A 10 -10.41 -7.93 11.80
C ARG A 10 -9.91 -9.12 10.98
N ASP A 11 -9.90 -8.96 9.66
CA ASP A 11 -9.26 -9.93 8.78
C ASP A 11 -7.85 -10.21 9.34
N PRO A 12 -7.48 -11.46 9.63
CA PRO A 12 -6.16 -11.76 10.18
C PRO A 12 -5.03 -11.51 9.19
N ARG A 13 -5.35 -11.27 7.91
CA ARG A 13 -4.35 -10.98 6.88
C ARG A 13 -3.82 -9.56 7.02
N PRO A 14 -2.50 -9.34 6.90
CA PRO A 14 -1.94 -8.00 6.80
C PRO A 14 -2.59 -7.22 5.65
N ALA A 15 -3.06 -6.02 5.94
CA ALA A 15 -3.60 -5.09 4.96
C ALA A 15 -2.48 -4.19 4.46
N ILE A 16 -2.15 -4.27 3.17
CA ILE A 16 -1.02 -3.55 2.57
C ILE A 16 -1.52 -2.63 1.46
N ALA A 17 -1.18 -1.35 1.56
CA ALA A 17 -1.46 -0.36 0.53
C ALA A 17 -0.37 -0.38 -0.56
N LEU A 18 -0.78 -0.46 -1.82
CA LEU A 18 0.12 -0.38 -2.98
C LEU A 18 -0.06 0.97 -3.66
N LEU A 19 0.94 1.83 -3.51
CA LEU A 19 1.02 3.16 -4.10
C LEU A 19 1.96 3.14 -5.31
N VAL A 20 1.53 2.49 -6.38
CA VAL A 20 2.31 2.32 -7.63
C VAL A 20 1.43 2.63 -8.85
N GLU A 21 2.00 3.19 -9.91
CA GLU A 21 1.28 3.32 -11.19
C GLU A 21 1.17 1.95 -11.87
N THR A 22 0.04 1.60 -12.47
CA THR A 22 -0.17 0.28 -13.10
C THR A 22 0.21 0.24 -14.58
N SER A 23 0.48 1.39 -15.20
CA SER A 23 0.56 1.54 -16.66
C SER A 23 1.94 1.25 -17.28
N ASN A 24 3.03 1.27 -16.50
CA ASN A 24 4.39 1.04 -17.03
C ASN A 24 4.89 -0.40 -16.83
N GLN A 25 5.85 -0.83 -17.66
CA GLN A 25 6.39 -2.20 -17.63
C GLN A 25 7.04 -2.55 -16.29
N TYR A 26 7.77 -1.60 -15.69
CA TYR A 26 8.40 -1.76 -14.39
C TYR A 26 7.38 -2.17 -13.31
N SER A 27 6.29 -1.42 -13.19
CA SER A 27 5.29 -1.65 -12.14
C SER A 27 4.51 -2.95 -12.37
N ARG A 28 4.33 -3.38 -13.63
CA ARG A 28 3.78 -4.72 -13.93
C ARG A 28 4.71 -5.84 -13.47
N GLN A 29 6.02 -5.69 -13.58
CA GLN A 29 6.97 -6.67 -13.05
C GLN A 29 7.00 -6.67 -11.53
N LEU A 30 6.94 -5.49 -10.90
CA LEU A 30 6.83 -5.35 -9.45
C LEU A 30 5.58 -6.07 -8.92
N LEU A 31 4.41 -5.85 -9.53
CA LEU A 31 3.17 -6.53 -9.14
C LEU A 31 3.24 -8.05 -9.30
N ARG A 32 3.99 -8.55 -10.30
CA ARG A 32 4.26 -10.00 -10.44
C ARG A 32 5.11 -10.51 -9.28
N GLY A 33 6.18 -9.82 -8.92
CA GLY A 33 7.02 -10.18 -7.78
C GLY A 33 6.25 -10.21 -6.46
N ILE A 34 5.41 -9.20 -6.21
CA ILE A 34 4.52 -9.18 -5.02
C ILE A 34 3.57 -10.39 -5.04
N ARG A 35 2.93 -10.68 -6.17
CA ARG A 35 2.04 -11.84 -6.30
C ARG A 35 2.78 -13.15 -6.02
N ASP A 36 4.00 -13.29 -6.52
CA ASP A 36 4.79 -14.51 -6.35
C ASP A 36 5.22 -14.67 -4.88
N TYR A 37 5.62 -13.58 -4.21
CA TYR A 37 5.87 -13.55 -2.77
C TYR A 37 4.64 -13.98 -1.94
N LEU A 38 3.45 -13.48 -2.28
CA LEU A 38 2.20 -13.83 -1.59
C LEU A 38 1.83 -15.31 -1.72
N ARG A 39 2.24 -15.97 -2.82
CA ARG A 39 2.01 -17.41 -2.99
C ARG A 39 2.87 -18.24 -2.04
N GLU A 40 4.05 -17.75 -1.68
CA GLU A 40 5.01 -18.44 -0.82
C GLU A 40 4.80 -18.13 0.66
N GLN A 41 4.51 -16.88 1.01
CA GLN A 41 4.47 -16.40 2.41
C GLN A 41 3.05 -16.26 2.98
N GLY A 42 2.03 -16.45 2.14
CA GLY A 42 0.63 -16.37 2.53
C GLY A 42 -0.04 -15.03 2.13
N PRO A 43 -1.37 -14.98 2.21
CA PRO A 43 -2.14 -13.93 1.59
C PRO A 43 -2.13 -12.63 2.41
N TRP A 44 -1.88 -11.52 1.73
CA TRP A 44 -2.16 -10.17 2.22
C TRP A 44 -3.46 -9.64 1.60
N ALA A 45 -4.13 -8.74 2.32
CA ALA A 45 -5.21 -7.93 1.77
C ALA A 45 -4.59 -6.70 1.09
N LEU A 46 -4.49 -6.73 -0.24
CA LEU A 46 -3.89 -5.65 -1.02
C LEU A 46 -4.92 -4.54 -1.31
N HIS A 47 -4.59 -3.30 -0.97
CA HIS A 47 -5.31 -2.11 -1.42
C HIS A 47 -4.54 -1.44 -2.55
N LEU A 48 -4.92 -1.76 -3.80
CA LEU A 48 -4.36 -1.14 -4.99
C LEU A 48 -5.30 -0.04 -5.46
N THR A 49 -4.81 1.20 -5.47
CA THR A 49 -5.47 2.29 -6.21
C THR A 49 -4.62 2.63 -7.40
N GLU A 50 -5.21 2.68 -8.59
CA GLU A 50 -4.51 3.24 -9.76
C GLU A 50 -4.12 4.68 -9.43
N GLN A 51 -2.83 4.89 -9.21
CA GLN A 51 -2.28 6.24 -9.18
C GLN A 51 -2.48 6.81 -10.59
N GLY A 52 -3.44 7.72 -10.73
CA GLY A 52 -3.55 8.53 -11.94
C GLY A 52 -2.19 9.18 -12.21
N ARG A 53 -1.83 9.31 -13.49
CA ARG A 53 -0.57 9.95 -13.90
C ARG A 53 -0.43 11.28 -13.17
N GLY A 54 0.70 11.51 -12.51
CA GLY A 54 0.98 12.82 -11.89
C GLY A 54 1.57 12.81 -10.49
N HIS A 55 1.90 11.64 -9.92
CA HIS A 55 2.60 11.56 -8.62
C HIS A 55 1.90 12.34 -7.49
N VAL A 56 0.56 12.39 -7.52
CA VAL A 56 -0.26 13.12 -6.53
C VAL A 56 -0.57 12.21 -5.35
N VAL A 57 -0.50 12.76 -4.14
CA VAL A 57 -0.87 12.04 -2.91
C VAL A 57 -2.35 11.64 -2.96
N PRO A 58 -2.69 10.34 -2.84
CA PRO A 58 -4.08 9.93 -2.84
C PRO A 58 -4.83 10.46 -1.61
N PRO A 59 -6.05 11.02 -1.79
CA PRO A 59 -6.81 11.54 -0.68
C PRO A 59 -7.09 10.52 0.43
N TRP A 60 -7.21 9.23 0.08
CA TRP A 60 -7.48 8.16 1.05
C TRP A 60 -6.28 7.81 1.92
N LEU A 61 -5.04 8.13 1.51
CA LEU A 61 -3.83 7.72 2.22
C LEU A 61 -3.80 8.25 3.66
N ARG A 62 -4.31 9.47 3.88
CA ARG A 62 -4.41 10.09 5.22
C ARG A 62 -5.30 9.32 6.19
N ASN A 63 -6.21 8.50 5.67
CA ASN A 63 -7.16 7.69 6.45
C ASN A 63 -6.79 6.20 6.41
N TRP A 64 -5.61 5.85 5.89
CA TRP A 64 -5.16 4.47 5.84
C TRP A 64 -4.98 3.91 7.25
N SER A 65 -5.55 2.73 7.48
CA SER A 65 -5.53 2.06 8.78
C SER A 65 -5.04 0.61 8.69
N GLY A 66 -4.32 0.27 7.62
CA GLY A 66 -3.73 -1.06 7.44
C GLY A 66 -2.32 -1.15 8.02
N ASP A 67 -1.65 -2.26 7.73
CA ASP A 67 -0.42 -2.69 8.41
C ASP A 67 0.87 -2.22 7.72
N GLY A 68 0.80 -1.83 6.44
CA GLY A 68 1.98 -1.35 5.73
C GLY A 68 1.68 -0.72 4.38
N ILE A 69 2.72 -0.12 3.79
CA ILE A 69 2.68 0.56 2.49
C ILE A 69 3.86 0.07 1.62
N ILE A 70 3.61 -0.17 0.34
CA ILE A 70 4.64 -0.28 -0.68
C ILE A 70 4.40 0.85 -1.67
N ALA A 71 5.34 1.78 -1.80
CA ALA A 71 5.14 3.02 -2.52
C ALA A 71 6.26 3.33 -3.50
N ARG A 72 5.90 3.86 -4.67
CA ARG A 72 6.85 4.49 -5.58
C ARG A 72 6.97 5.97 -5.22
N ILE A 73 8.00 6.30 -4.45
CA ILE A 73 8.16 7.62 -3.83
C ILE A 73 9.02 8.51 -4.72
N GLU A 74 8.39 9.13 -5.71
CA GLU A 74 9.11 9.90 -6.75
C GLU A 74 9.23 11.40 -6.42
N ASN A 75 8.53 11.88 -5.37
CA ASN A 75 8.59 13.27 -4.93
C ASN A 75 8.42 13.42 -3.42
N ARG A 76 8.75 14.61 -2.91
CA ARG A 76 8.70 14.92 -1.48
C ARG A 76 7.28 14.98 -0.91
N ASP A 77 6.26 15.20 -1.74
CA ASP A 77 4.88 15.25 -1.28
C ASP A 77 4.39 13.85 -0.89
N ILE A 78 4.71 12.85 -1.73
CA ILE A 78 4.46 11.44 -1.46
C ILE A 78 5.28 10.98 -0.25
N GLU A 79 6.57 11.31 -0.17
CA GLU A 79 7.42 11.00 1.00
C GLU A 79 6.76 11.49 2.30
N ARG A 80 6.40 12.78 2.35
CA ARG A 80 5.79 13.37 3.56
C ARG A 80 4.46 12.72 3.90
N ALA A 81 3.63 12.48 2.89
CA ALA A 81 2.32 11.86 3.09
C ALA A 81 2.44 10.44 3.64
N VAL A 82 3.32 9.62 3.07
CA VAL A 82 3.56 8.24 3.51
C VAL A 82 4.15 8.20 4.93
N ARG A 83 5.14 9.06 5.23
CA ARG A 83 5.72 9.17 6.58
C ARG A 83 4.68 9.55 7.62
N ALA A 84 3.73 10.44 7.28
CA ALA A 84 2.68 10.87 8.19
C ALA A 84 1.70 9.74 8.57
N VAL A 85 1.60 8.68 7.76
CA VAL A 85 0.75 7.51 8.10
C VAL A 85 1.33 6.70 9.26
N GLY A 86 2.66 6.70 9.44
CA GLY A 86 3.30 6.07 10.60
C GLY A 86 3.32 4.54 10.59
N VAL A 87 3.13 3.90 9.42
CA VAL A 87 3.21 2.45 9.24
C VAL A 87 4.50 2.06 8.49
N PRO A 88 5.00 0.82 8.65
CA PRO A 88 6.13 0.33 7.86
C PRO A 88 5.91 0.57 6.37
N THR A 89 6.91 1.17 5.71
CA THR A 89 6.85 1.46 4.28
C THR A 89 8.11 0.99 3.56
N ILE A 90 7.94 0.50 2.34
CA ILE A 90 9.01 0.17 1.41
C ILE A 90 8.91 1.11 0.20
N ASN A 91 9.93 1.94 -0.02
CA ASN A 91 10.13 2.65 -1.28
C ASN A 91 10.65 1.71 -2.36
N VAL A 92 9.97 1.68 -3.50
CA VAL A 92 10.34 0.90 -4.69
C VAL A 92 10.72 1.80 -5.88
N SER A 93 11.02 3.08 -5.64
CA SER A 93 11.57 4.00 -6.65
C SER A 93 13.09 4.11 -6.55
N ALA A 94 13.71 4.72 -7.56
CA ALA A 94 15.14 5.04 -7.58
C ALA A 94 15.44 6.48 -7.10
N SER A 95 14.48 7.16 -6.46
CA SER A 95 14.54 8.60 -6.19
C SER A 95 15.52 9.02 -5.08
N GLY A 96 15.98 8.07 -4.26
CA GLY A 96 16.77 8.36 -3.06
C GLY A 96 16.00 9.08 -1.94
N LEU A 97 14.69 9.30 -2.11
CA LEU A 97 13.81 9.75 -1.04
C LEU A 97 13.54 8.60 -0.08
N ALA A 98 13.40 8.92 1.19
CA ALA A 98 12.82 7.98 2.13
C ALA A 98 11.28 8.05 1.99
N PRO A 99 10.47 7.14 2.57
CA PRO A 99 10.72 5.93 3.38
C PRO A 99 11.02 4.63 2.63
#